data_AF-A0A5M4BAF1-F1
#
_entry.id   AF-A0A5M4BAF1-F1
#
_cell.length_a   1.000
_cell.length_b   1.000
_cell.length_c   1.000
_cell.angle_alpha   90.00
_cell.angle_beta   90.00
_cell.angle_gamma   90.00
#
_symmetry.space_group_name_H-M   'P 1'
#
loop_
_entity.id
_entity.type
_entity.pdbx_description
1 polymer ?
#
loop_
_entity_poly.entity_id
_entity_poly.type
_entity_poly.pdbx_seq_one_letter_code
_entity_poly.pdbx_strand_id
1 'polypeptide(L)'
;MKNKVNLTSEILNRKGATKIENIPTEVMRLLNLGHIETVNLTEWLAINHTILIASVFPEMVISEEVISEVVSKLKQQKKPRQ
;
A
#
# COMPACT_ATOMS: atom_id res chain seq x y z
N MET A 1 13.03 16.10 -0.38
CA MET A 1 11.96 16.85 0.33
C MET A 1 10.96 15.84 0.85
N LYS A 2 10.87 15.62 2.16
CA LYS A 2 9.87 14.69 2.72
C LYS A 2 8.50 15.37 2.61
N ASN A 3 7.63 14.89 1.72
CA ASN A 3 6.24 15.37 1.68
C ASN A 3 5.61 15.07 3.03
N LYS A 4 5.22 16.12 3.76
CA LYS A 4 4.57 15.97 5.07
C LYS A 4 3.18 15.41 4.84
N VAL A 5 3.01 14.11 5.07
CA VAL A 5 1.71 13.43 4.98
C VAL A 5 0.82 14.01 6.08
N ASN A 6 -0.32 14.59 5.71
CA ASN A 6 -1.28 15.14 6.66
C ASN A 6 -2.33 14.07 6.98
N LEU A 7 -2.17 13.39 8.12
CA LEU A 7 -3.07 12.32 8.56
C LEU A 7 -4.17 12.89 9.44
N THR A 8 -5.43 12.67 9.05
CA THR A 8 -6.61 13.08 9.83
C THR A 8 -7.01 12.01 10.84
N SER A 9 -7.71 12.40 11.90
CA SER A 9 -8.29 11.46 12.87
C SER A 9 -9.29 10.50 12.23
N GLU A 10 -10.03 10.95 11.20
CA GLU A 10 -10.95 10.13 10.43
C GLU A 10 -10.24 8.99 9.68
N ILE A 11 -9.09 9.28 9.04
CA ILE A 11 -8.29 8.27 8.35
C ILE A 11 -7.73 7.24 9.35
N LEU A 12 -7.25 7.70 10.52
CA LEU A 12 -6.65 6.83 11.53
C LEU A 12 -7.67 5.93 12.24
N ASN A 13 -8.92 6.40 12.41
CA ASN A 13 -9.98 5.66 13.12
C ASN A 13 -11.07 5.09 12.19
N ARG A 14 -10.79 5.00 10.89
CA ARG A 14 -11.74 4.44 9.92
C ARG A 14 -12.04 2.97 10.23
N LYS A 15 -13.24 2.51 9.91
CA LYS A 15 -13.62 1.08 10.02
C LYS A 15 -13.07 0.21 8.88
N GLY A 16 -12.63 0.85 7.79
CA GLY A 16 -12.27 0.20 6.53
C GLY A 16 -13.47 -0.14 5.67
N ALA A 17 -13.29 -0.08 4.34
CA ALA A 17 -14.37 -0.34 3.40
C ALA A 17 -14.66 -1.84 3.29
N THR A 18 -15.92 -2.23 3.08
CA THR A 18 -16.30 -3.63 2.85
C THR A 18 -16.14 -4.06 1.39
N LYS A 19 -16.05 -3.09 0.46
CA LYS A 19 -15.78 -3.30 -0.95
C LYS A 19 -14.63 -2.41 -1.42
N ILE A 20 -13.90 -2.86 -2.43
CA ILE A 20 -12.73 -2.15 -2.95
C ILE A 20 -13.13 -0.81 -3.57
N GLU A 21 -14.24 -0.77 -4.31
CA GLU A 21 -14.76 0.46 -4.91
C GLU A 21 -15.17 1.53 -3.88
N ASN A 22 -15.37 1.12 -2.62
CA ASN A 22 -15.76 2.01 -1.53
C ASN A 22 -14.56 2.53 -0.72
N ILE A 23 -13.33 2.14 -1.07
CA ILE A 23 -12.13 2.67 -0.41
C ILE A 23 -11.91 4.11 -0.90
N PRO A 24 -11.90 5.12 -0.01
CA PRO A 24 -11.63 6.50 -0.42
C PRO A 24 -10.26 6.61 -1.12
N THR A 25 -10.18 7.40 -2.18
CA THR A 25 -8.96 7.54 -3.00
C THR A 25 -7.74 7.92 -2.16
N GLU A 26 -7.91 8.81 -1.19
CA GLU A 26 -6.81 9.22 -0.30
C GLU A 26 -6.34 8.08 0.61
N VAL A 27 -7.27 7.30 1.17
CA VAL A 27 -6.94 6.10 1.95
C VAL A 27 -6.18 5.10 1.09
N MET A 28 -6.67 4.83 -0.13
CA MET A 28 -5.98 3.94 -1.09
C MET A 28 -4.57 4.41 -1.41
N ARG A 29 -4.37 5.71 -1.63
CA ARG A 29 -3.06 6.31 -1.91
C ARG A 29 -2.11 6.13 -0.73
N LEU A 30 -2.56 6.42 0.49
CA LEU A 30 -1.76 6.29 1.70
C LEU A 30 -1.39 4.83 2.00
N LEU A 31 -2.31 3.89 1.80
CA LEU A 31 -2.08 2.46 1.92
C LEU A 31 -1.01 1.98 0.92
N ASN A 32 -1.13 2.35 -0.36
CA ASN A 32 -0.17 1.97 -1.38
C ASN A 32 1.24 2.54 -1.14
N LEU A 33 1.37 3.64 -0.42
CA LEU A 33 2.66 4.24 -0.09
C LEU A 33 3.22 3.76 1.26
N GLY A 34 2.46 2.95 2.01
CA GLY A 34 2.84 2.50 3.35
C GLY A 34 2.76 3.59 4.42
N HIS A 35 2.02 4.67 4.19
CA HIS A 35 1.88 5.77 5.16
C HIS A 35 0.85 5.51 6.26
N ILE A 36 -0.07 4.57 6.03
CA ILE A 36 -1.02 4.08 7.03
C ILE A 36 -1.17 2.56 6.90
N GLU A 37 -1.55 1.91 7.99
CA GLU A 37 -1.82 0.47 8.03
C GLU A 37 -3.23 0.16 7.53
N THR A 38 -3.45 -1.05 6.99
CA THR A 38 -4.78 -1.57 6.68
C THR A 38 -5.55 -1.89 7.95
N VAL A 39 -6.86 -1.62 7.99
CA VAL A 39 -7.71 -1.96 9.15
C VAL A 39 -8.62 -3.15 8.91
N ASN A 40 -8.68 -3.66 7.67
CA ASN A 40 -9.45 -4.85 7.32
C ASN A 40 -8.87 -5.61 6.11
N LEU A 41 -9.43 -6.78 5.82
CA LEU A 41 -8.99 -7.63 4.70
C LEU A 41 -9.25 -6.99 3.33
N THR A 42 -10.36 -6.28 3.16
CA THR A 42 -10.69 -5.64 1.87
C THR A 42 -9.66 -4.59 1.48
N GLU A 43 -9.20 -3.77 2.42
CA GLU A 43 -8.12 -2.81 2.19
C GLU A 43 -6.82 -3.53 1.82
N TRP A 44 -6.46 -4.59 2.54
CA TRP A 44 -5.27 -5.40 2.23
C TRP A 44 -5.31 -5.97 0.81
N LEU A 45 -6.45 -6.54 0.42
CA LEU A 45 -6.66 -7.10 -0.91
C LEU A 45 -6.62 -6.04 -2.02
N ALA A 46 -6.93 -4.79 -1.72
CA ALA A 46 -6.92 -3.70 -2.69
C ALA A 46 -5.54 -3.09 -2.95
N ILE A 47 -4.56 -3.31 -2.06
CA ILE A 47 -3.23 -2.73 -2.17
C ILE A 47 -2.50 -3.22 -3.44
N ASN A 48 -1.90 -2.27 -4.14
CA ASN A 48 -0.88 -2.55 -5.14
C ASN A 48 0.47 -2.76 -4.46
N HIS A 49 0.78 -4.03 -4.19
CA HIS A 49 2.00 -4.45 -3.51
C HIS A 49 3.30 -4.02 -4.22
N THR A 50 3.27 -3.80 -5.54
CA THR A 50 4.46 -3.29 -6.25
C THR A 50 4.77 -1.84 -5.91
N ILE A 51 3.74 -1.00 -5.69
CA ILE A 51 3.91 0.39 -5.24
C ILE A 51 4.36 0.40 -3.78
N LEU A 52 3.74 -0.43 -2.94
CA LEU A 52 4.08 -0.50 -1.52
C LEU A 52 5.55 -0.82 -1.30
N ILE A 53 6.06 -1.85 -1.99
CA ILE A 53 7.47 -2.25 -1.88
C ILE A 53 8.41 -1.17 -2.40
N ALA A 54 8.10 -0.59 -3.56
CA ALA A 54 8.91 0.49 -4.12
C ALA A 54 8.94 1.74 -3.22
N SER A 55 7.92 1.94 -2.38
CA SER A 55 7.84 3.05 -1.42
C SER A 55 8.57 2.74 -0.11
N VAL A 56 8.33 1.57 0.49
CA VAL A 56 8.76 1.25 1.86
C VAL A 56 10.19 0.68 1.93
N PHE A 57 10.57 -0.17 0.98
CA PHE A 57 11.85 -0.89 1.07
C PHE A 57 13.10 0.02 1.00
N PRO A 58 13.12 1.13 0.22
CA PRO A 58 14.21 2.10 0.28
C PRO A 58 14.41 2.71 1.68
N GLU A 59 13.32 2.92 2.44
CA GLU A 59 13.39 3.44 3.81
C GLU A 59 13.99 2.42 4.80
N MET A 60 13.96 1.13 4.44
CA MET A 60 14.56 0.02 5.19
C MET A 60 16.00 -0.28 4.77
N VAL A 61 16.62 0.56 3.93
CA VAL A 61 17.99 0.38 3.42
C VAL A 61 18.16 -0.94 2.65
N ILE A 62 17.10 -1.40 2.00
CA ILE A 62 17.15 -2.54 1.09
C ILE A 62 17.68 -2.05 -0.27
N SER A 63 18.59 -2.79 -0.89
CA SER A 63 19.23 -2.36 -2.13
C SER A 63 18.24 -2.32 -3.30
N GLU A 64 18.48 -1.42 -4.26
CA GLU A 64 17.62 -1.25 -5.43
C GLU A 64 17.55 -2.52 -6.29
N GLU A 65 18.63 -3.31 -6.34
CA GLU A 65 18.67 -4.57 -7.06
C GLU A 65 17.69 -5.58 -6.46
N VAL A 66 17.68 -5.73 -5.13
CA VAL A 66 16.76 -6.61 -4.42
C VAL A 66 15.32 -6.14 -4.60
N ILE A 67 15.06 -4.84 -4.50
CA ILE A 67 13.74 -4.25 -4.73
C ILE A 67 13.24 -4.57 -6.14
N SER A 68 14.09 -4.37 -7.16
CA SER A 68 13.78 -4.64 -8.56
C SER A 68 13.47 -6.13 -8.79
N GLU A 69 14.27 -7.02 -8.21
CA GLU A 69 14.05 -8.47 -8.29
C GLU A 69 12.70 -8.88 -7.67
N VAL A 70 12.40 -8.39 -6.47
CA VAL A 70 11.13 -8.68 -5.77
C VAL A 70 9.94 -8.15 -6.57
N VAL A 71 10.00 -6.91 -7.05
CA VAL A 71 8.93 -6.31 -7.87
C VAL A 71 8.72 -7.11 -9.16
N SER A 72 9.80 -7.55 -9.81
CA SER A 72 9.72 -8.39 -11.01
C SER A 72 9.02 -9.72 -10.72
N LYS A 73 9.39 -10.40 -9.63
CA LYS A 73 8.76 -11.66 -9.20
C LYS A 73 7.28 -11.48 -8.88
N LEU A 74 6.90 -10.38 -8.22
CA LEU A 74 5.50 -10.09 -7.89
C LEU A 74 4.63 -9.85 -9.13
N LYS A 75 5.15 -9.17 -10.14
CA LYS A 75 4.44 -8.96 -11.41
C LYS A 75 4.14 -10.27 -12.15
N GLN A 76 4.95 -11.31 -11.91
CA GLN A 76 4.76 -12.64 -12.50
C GLN A 76 3.76 -13.51 -11.71
N GLN A 77 3.42 -13.12 -10.48
CA GLN A 77 2.42 -13.85 -9.70
C GLN A 77 1.03 -13.59 -10.23
N LYS A 78 0.23 -14.66 -10.36
CA LYS A 78 -1.21 -14.50 -10.59
C LYS A 78 -1.81 -13.85 -9.35
N LYS A 79 -2.44 -12.69 -9.52
CA LYS A 79 -3.24 -12.12 -8.44
C LYS A 79 -4.30 -13.15 -8.01
N PRO A 80 -4.53 -13.33 -6.70
CA PRO A 80 -5.67 -14.10 -6.23
C PRO A 80 -6.92 -13.60 -6.94
N ARG A 81 -7.76 -14.51 -7.43
CA ARG A 81 -9.07 -14.14 -7.96
C ARG A 81 -9.87 -13.59 -6.76
N GLN A 82 -10.25 -12.32 -6.83
CA GLN A 82 -11.13 -11.67 -5.88
C GLN A 82 -12.57 -11.73 -6.36
#